data_AF-A0A011VYC1-F1
#
_entry.id   AF-A0A011VYC1-F1
#
_cell.length_a   1.000
_cell.length_b   1.000
_cell.length_c   1.000
_cell.angle_alpha   90.00
_cell.angle_beta   90.00
_cell.angle_gamma   90.00
#
_symmetry.space_group_name_H-M   'P 1'
#
loop_
_entity.id
_entity.type
_entity.pdbx_description
1 polymer ?
#
loop_
_entity_poly.entity_id
_entity_poly.type
_entity_poly.pdbx_seq_one_letter_code
_entity_poly.pdbx_strand_id
1 'polypeptide(L)'
;MKRKISIVTAVAALLSCCNMTAFAETSPKPANVDEAVYTRLMEEKHLYDDNSDGIITDDELAQAYQLYIDLDGISDLSWVSKMTSCEYVVVSNGTITDFSPLKKMPLLRVLDMREVPITDISFIKDLDLEYCWFYKMDQITPEQRLEVVEFSDLELPEGTAAQIEYKPKGLAEYDLSIANENTAVFFNGTSSSHNVDEKIYGNTAGKTTYTISVNGKHHYTGNITVQNSENVYDPSLSKTYIDNFEVGYSSYYNPDIERGSSDLVTLINGTLYTINGRAFEAVETDVADYEHYYGRAYNSDYNYADMVLKKDGTLLVNGEPITDIKVKAIRSGYFLAENGSIYTLVPNDDKFTTAAVATDSKGWIDGCEPFYVSKNGQIKYYSKRLIADGRISAYTGNTNIGEPVSACAMGPTCYVVESGGTLYEIKYTSTLSKTAIAEGVASVELSADGSKAVYTKKDGTVAEVSIPDSYYYVNAGAKLGITVSNFYIHEYQYRGISENDAVFDYYIDKNKTLRMVFLDDWCSLTNVESAIGATYDTNLDGGFVYFLRTDGSIWRYDLDAKKWDVPLEGTLTIESKYVKGDVDADGELTVSDIVLAERFIAGRNVYLPNREAGDIYKDNKIDQIDIEFMKKELLKADQ
;
A
#
# COMPACT_ATOMS: atom_id res chain seq x y z
N MET A 1 17.06 -51.75 -44.22
CA MET A 1 16.45 -51.41 -42.91
C MET A 1 15.40 -50.32 -43.14
N LYS A 2 14.21 -50.45 -42.52
CA LYS A 2 12.91 -49.79 -42.79
C LYS A 2 12.06 -50.37 -43.94
N ARG A 3 10.88 -50.95 -43.61
CA ARG A 3 9.51 -50.39 -43.87
C ARG A 3 8.36 -51.40 -43.62
N LYS A 4 7.38 -50.95 -42.79
CA LYS A 4 5.89 -50.96 -42.94
C LYS A 4 4.99 -52.22 -42.73
N ILE A 5 4.06 -52.07 -41.76
CA ILE A 5 2.56 -52.06 -41.83
C ILE A 5 1.68 -53.25 -41.33
N SER A 6 0.74 -52.88 -40.41
CA SER A 6 -0.65 -53.32 -40.06
C SER A 6 -0.99 -54.77 -39.66
N ILE A 7 -2.10 -55.14 -38.99
CA ILE A 7 -3.24 -54.65 -38.13
C ILE A 7 -4.01 -55.97 -37.78
N VAL A 8 -4.76 -56.01 -36.66
CA VAL A 8 -5.90 -56.92 -36.33
C VAL A 8 -5.57 -58.03 -35.32
N THR A 9 -5.76 -57.75 -34.02
CA THR A 9 -6.35 -58.72 -33.07
C THR A 9 -6.79 -58.02 -31.77
N ALA A 10 -8.09 -57.98 -31.48
CA ALA A 10 -8.63 -57.88 -30.12
C ALA A 10 -10.11 -58.34 -30.12
N VAL A 11 -10.30 -59.66 -30.11
CA VAL A 11 -11.60 -60.37 -30.09
C VAL A 11 -11.96 -60.78 -28.64
N ALA A 12 -11.74 -59.93 -27.63
CA ALA A 12 -11.93 -60.35 -26.23
C ALA A 12 -12.49 -59.29 -25.25
N ALA A 13 -13.13 -58.21 -25.71
CA ALA A 13 -13.72 -57.21 -24.81
C ALA A 13 -15.17 -56.78 -25.15
N LEU A 14 -15.90 -57.57 -25.94
CA LEU A 14 -17.24 -57.21 -26.45
C LEU A 14 -18.43 -57.93 -25.78
N LEU A 15 -18.25 -58.58 -24.62
CA LEU A 15 -19.30 -59.38 -23.97
C LEU A 15 -19.50 -59.10 -22.45
N SER A 16 -19.13 -57.91 -21.97
CA SER A 16 -19.53 -57.41 -20.64
C SER A 16 -20.52 -56.23 -20.68
N CYS A 17 -21.10 -55.93 -21.85
CA CYS A 17 -21.99 -54.77 -22.01
C CYS A 17 -23.49 -55.11 -21.99
N CYS A 18 -23.89 -56.29 -21.49
CA CYS A 18 -25.30 -56.68 -21.39
C CYS A 18 -25.74 -56.82 -19.93
N ASN A 19 -25.60 -55.75 -19.15
CA ASN A 19 -26.60 -55.43 -18.14
C ASN A 19 -27.44 -54.28 -18.70
N MET A 20 -28.34 -54.61 -19.62
CA MET A 20 -29.52 -53.78 -19.85
C MET A 20 -30.37 -53.87 -18.60
N THR A 21 -30.10 -53.02 -17.62
CA THR A 21 -31.19 -52.47 -16.84
C THR A 21 -31.97 -51.59 -17.81
N ALA A 22 -33.21 -51.99 -18.11
CA ALA A 22 -34.16 -51.10 -18.74
C ALA A 22 -34.34 -49.89 -17.82
N PHE A 23 -33.53 -48.84 -18.02
CA PHE A 23 -33.97 -47.51 -17.65
C PHE A 23 -35.12 -47.22 -18.58
N ALA A 24 -36.31 -47.01 -18.01
CA ALA A 24 -37.28 -46.22 -18.74
C ALA A 24 -36.54 -44.93 -19.14
N GLU A 25 -36.37 -44.68 -20.44
CA GLU A 25 -36.09 -43.32 -20.91
C GLU A 25 -37.32 -42.49 -20.54
N THR A 26 -37.40 -42.06 -19.29
CA THR A 26 -38.30 -41.00 -18.90
C THR A 26 -37.71 -39.76 -19.53
N SER A 27 -38.31 -39.31 -20.63
CA SER A 27 -37.99 -38.00 -21.19
C SER A 27 -37.88 -36.98 -20.04
N PRO A 28 -36.84 -36.13 -20.04
CA PRO A 28 -36.66 -35.14 -18.97
C PRO A 28 -37.96 -34.35 -18.81
N LYS A 29 -38.43 -34.27 -17.57
CA LYS A 29 -39.68 -33.60 -17.26
C LYS A 29 -39.36 -32.15 -16.90
N PRO A 30 -40.02 -31.17 -17.54
CA PRO A 30 -39.92 -29.79 -17.12
C PRO A 30 -40.17 -29.63 -15.63
N ALA A 31 -39.43 -28.75 -15.00
CA ALA A 31 -39.60 -28.39 -13.61
C ALA A 31 -41.06 -28.08 -13.31
N ASN A 32 -41.58 -28.59 -12.20
CA ASN A 32 -42.97 -28.41 -11.82
C ASN A 32 -43.18 -27.02 -11.19
N VAL A 33 -43.22 -26.00 -12.03
CA VAL A 33 -43.46 -24.59 -11.71
C VAL A 33 -44.53 -24.03 -12.64
N ASP A 34 -45.06 -22.84 -12.34
CA ASP A 34 -46.02 -22.18 -13.23
C ASP A 34 -45.43 -21.91 -14.62
N GLU A 35 -46.26 -21.93 -15.66
CA GLU A 35 -45.82 -21.72 -17.05
C GLU A 35 -45.13 -20.36 -17.24
N ALA A 36 -45.57 -19.31 -16.56
CA ALA A 36 -44.93 -18.00 -16.60
C ALA A 36 -43.53 -18.04 -15.97
N VAL A 37 -43.37 -18.74 -14.83
CA VAL A 37 -42.07 -18.93 -14.17
C VAL A 37 -41.13 -19.72 -15.08
N TYR A 38 -41.59 -20.84 -15.62
CA TYR A 38 -40.78 -21.67 -16.52
C TYR A 38 -40.34 -20.87 -17.75
N THR A 39 -41.23 -20.06 -18.32
CA THR A 39 -40.91 -19.18 -19.45
C THR A 39 -39.77 -18.22 -19.12
N ARG A 40 -39.81 -17.57 -17.94
CA ARG A 40 -38.76 -16.64 -17.50
C ARG A 40 -37.43 -17.34 -17.23
N LEU A 41 -37.45 -18.52 -16.61
CA LEU A 41 -36.24 -19.32 -16.41
C LEU A 41 -35.60 -19.71 -17.75
N MET A 42 -36.41 -20.00 -18.77
CA MET A 42 -35.90 -20.33 -20.11
C MET A 42 -35.24 -19.15 -20.83
N GLU A 43 -35.53 -17.89 -20.47
CA GLU A 43 -34.84 -16.70 -21.00
C GLU A 43 -33.34 -16.74 -20.62
N GLU A 44 -33.04 -17.21 -19.42
CA GLU A 44 -31.68 -17.38 -18.88
C GLU A 44 -31.29 -18.86 -18.76
N LYS A 45 -31.79 -19.73 -19.66
CA LYS A 45 -31.64 -21.20 -19.55
C LYS A 45 -30.21 -21.69 -19.33
N HIS A 46 -29.20 -20.96 -19.81
CA HIS A 46 -27.79 -21.32 -19.63
C HIS A 46 -27.34 -21.37 -18.16
N LEU A 47 -28.15 -20.84 -17.24
CA LEU A 47 -27.94 -20.89 -15.80
C LEU A 47 -28.61 -22.09 -15.11
N TYR A 48 -29.55 -22.75 -15.79
CA TYR A 48 -30.46 -23.74 -15.19
C TYR A 48 -30.58 -25.04 -15.99
N ASP A 49 -30.15 -25.07 -17.25
CA ASP A 49 -30.12 -26.23 -18.15
C ASP A 49 -28.68 -26.75 -18.22
N ASP A 50 -28.24 -27.37 -17.12
CA ASP A 50 -26.85 -27.76 -16.90
C ASP A 50 -26.37 -28.76 -17.95
N ASN A 51 -27.27 -29.61 -18.45
CA ASN A 51 -26.95 -30.62 -19.45
C ASN A 51 -27.13 -30.13 -20.91
N SER A 52 -27.66 -28.91 -21.09
CA SER A 52 -27.94 -28.28 -22.38
C SER A 52 -28.90 -29.07 -23.30
N ASP A 53 -29.84 -29.82 -22.73
CA ASP A 53 -30.85 -30.59 -23.46
C ASP A 53 -32.09 -29.77 -23.84
N GLY A 54 -32.18 -28.53 -23.33
CA GLY A 54 -33.26 -27.59 -23.60
C GLY A 54 -34.45 -27.70 -22.66
N ILE A 55 -34.38 -28.52 -21.61
CA ILE A 55 -35.43 -28.70 -20.60
C ILE A 55 -34.83 -28.50 -19.21
N ILE A 56 -35.31 -27.49 -18.50
CA ILE A 56 -34.94 -27.27 -17.10
C ILE A 56 -35.77 -28.23 -16.24
N THR A 57 -35.12 -29.11 -15.50
CA THR A 57 -35.75 -30.09 -14.60
C THR A 57 -35.79 -29.59 -13.15
N ASP A 58 -36.59 -30.25 -12.29
CA ASP A 58 -36.60 -29.94 -10.85
C ASP A 58 -35.22 -30.20 -10.19
N ASP A 59 -34.47 -31.19 -10.69
CA ASP A 59 -33.13 -31.53 -10.16
C ASP A 59 -32.09 -30.47 -10.51
N GLU A 60 -32.18 -29.86 -11.70
CA GLU A 60 -31.31 -28.76 -12.10
C GLU A 60 -31.67 -27.47 -11.36
N LEU A 61 -32.96 -27.17 -11.18
CA LEU A 61 -33.37 -26.05 -10.32
C LEU A 61 -32.86 -26.20 -8.88
N ALA A 62 -32.82 -27.41 -8.34
CA ALA A 62 -32.30 -27.67 -7.01
C ALA A 62 -30.79 -27.44 -6.89
N GLN A 63 -30.05 -27.58 -8.00
CA GLN A 63 -28.60 -27.41 -8.09
C GLN A 63 -28.18 -26.00 -8.52
N ALA A 64 -29.10 -25.22 -9.11
CA ALA A 64 -28.82 -23.87 -9.56
C ALA A 64 -28.29 -22.97 -8.43
N TYR A 65 -27.09 -22.42 -8.66
CA TYR A 65 -26.39 -21.56 -7.71
C TYR A 65 -26.98 -20.15 -7.62
N GLN A 66 -27.56 -19.65 -8.71
CA GLN A 66 -28.05 -18.28 -8.83
C GLN A 66 -29.42 -18.24 -9.51
N LEU A 67 -30.24 -17.26 -9.15
CA LEU A 67 -31.53 -16.96 -9.76
C LEU A 67 -31.52 -15.53 -10.29
N TYR A 68 -31.73 -15.36 -11.60
CA TYR A 68 -32.11 -14.08 -12.20
C TYR A 68 -33.48 -14.24 -12.80
N ILE A 69 -34.44 -13.43 -12.34
CA ILE A 69 -35.80 -13.53 -12.82
C ILE A 69 -36.53 -12.18 -12.84
N ASP A 70 -37.14 -11.89 -13.99
CA ASP A 70 -38.14 -10.84 -14.12
C ASP A 70 -39.51 -11.38 -13.66
N LEU A 71 -40.10 -10.72 -12.65
CA LEU A 71 -41.34 -11.12 -12.02
C LEU A 71 -42.60 -10.67 -12.79
N ASP A 72 -42.46 -9.99 -13.93
CA ASP A 72 -43.59 -9.62 -14.77
C ASP A 72 -44.34 -10.87 -15.26
N GLY A 73 -45.60 -10.97 -14.83
CA GLY A 73 -46.49 -12.11 -15.13
C GLY A 73 -46.44 -13.24 -14.12
N ILE A 74 -45.53 -13.20 -13.15
CA ILE A 74 -45.44 -14.17 -12.05
C ILE A 74 -46.32 -13.70 -10.88
N SER A 75 -47.15 -14.60 -10.34
CA SER A 75 -48.12 -14.25 -9.29
C SER A 75 -47.75 -14.76 -7.89
N ASP A 76 -46.85 -15.75 -7.79
CA ASP A 76 -46.35 -16.25 -6.51
C ASP A 76 -44.88 -16.71 -6.60
N LEU A 77 -44.18 -16.69 -5.46
CA LEU A 77 -42.79 -17.13 -5.30
C LEU A 77 -42.68 -18.48 -4.58
N SER A 78 -43.74 -19.26 -4.46
CA SER A 78 -43.71 -20.51 -3.65
C SER A 78 -42.72 -21.56 -4.20
N TRP A 79 -42.46 -21.51 -5.50
CA TRP A 79 -41.55 -22.40 -6.24
C TRP A 79 -40.07 -22.22 -5.88
N VAL A 80 -39.65 -21.06 -5.33
CA VAL A 80 -38.23 -20.81 -4.97
C VAL A 80 -37.72 -21.79 -3.91
N SER A 81 -38.62 -22.42 -3.15
CA SER A 81 -38.29 -23.49 -2.20
C SER A 81 -37.67 -24.74 -2.84
N LYS A 82 -37.74 -24.87 -4.17
CA LYS A 82 -37.06 -25.92 -4.92
C LYS A 82 -35.58 -25.64 -5.14
N MET A 83 -35.14 -24.38 -5.08
CA MET A 83 -33.76 -23.96 -5.36
C MET A 83 -32.88 -24.09 -4.10
N THR A 84 -32.63 -25.32 -3.67
CA THR A 84 -31.98 -25.61 -2.38
C THR A 84 -30.51 -25.23 -2.32
N SER A 85 -29.84 -25.08 -3.47
CA SER A 85 -28.41 -24.73 -3.56
C SER A 85 -28.17 -23.26 -3.95
N CYS A 86 -29.24 -22.45 -4.06
CA CYS A 86 -29.12 -21.09 -4.57
C CYS A 86 -28.62 -20.13 -3.48
N GLU A 87 -27.53 -19.42 -3.76
CA GLU A 87 -26.91 -18.45 -2.86
C GLU A 87 -27.15 -16.99 -3.28
N TYR A 88 -27.46 -16.77 -4.56
CA TYR A 88 -27.55 -15.44 -5.16
C TYR A 88 -28.87 -15.25 -5.91
N VAL A 89 -29.70 -14.31 -5.48
CA VAL A 89 -31.01 -14.03 -6.08
C VAL A 89 -31.08 -12.58 -6.57
N VAL A 90 -31.43 -12.40 -7.84
CA VAL A 90 -31.82 -11.13 -8.45
C VAL A 90 -33.26 -11.23 -8.93
N VAL A 91 -34.10 -10.36 -8.40
CA VAL A 91 -35.50 -10.23 -8.78
C VAL A 91 -35.78 -8.83 -9.30
N SER A 92 -36.49 -8.72 -10.42
CA SER A 92 -36.88 -7.43 -10.97
C SER A 92 -38.36 -7.34 -11.34
N ASN A 93 -38.93 -6.14 -11.30
CA ASN A 93 -40.27 -5.81 -11.78
C ASN A 93 -41.40 -6.64 -11.11
N GLY A 94 -42.55 -6.78 -11.79
CA GLY A 94 -43.68 -7.58 -11.34
C GLY A 94 -44.60 -6.89 -10.33
N THR A 95 -45.57 -7.67 -9.84
CA THR A 95 -46.63 -7.21 -8.92
C THR A 95 -46.61 -7.94 -7.58
N ILE A 96 -45.61 -8.80 -7.37
CA ILE A 96 -45.45 -9.58 -6.14
C ILE A 96 -45.11 -8.64 -4.99
N THR A 97 -45.83 -8.82 -3.88
CA THR A 97 -45.63 -8.03 -2.66
C THR A 97 -45.18 -8.87 -1.45
N ASP A 98 -45.31 -10.20 -1.53
CA ASP A 98 -44.88 -11.12 -0.48
C ASP A 98 -43.65 -11.92 -0.92
N PHE A 99 -42.51 -11.60 -0.30
CA PHE A 99 -41.22 -12.26 -0.51
C PHE A 99 -40.85 -13.22 0.64
N SER A 100 -41.78 -13.49 1.56
CA SER A 100 -41.56 -14.47 2.62
C SER A 100 -41.19 -15.90 2.14
N PRO A 101 -41.56 -16.37 0.92
CA PRO A 101 -41.08 -17.66 0.41
C PRO A 101 -39.55 -17.77 0.31
N LEU A 102 -38.81 -16.67 0.19
CA LEU A 102 -37.33 -16.69 0.15
C LEU A 102 -36.71 -17.30 1.43
N LYS A 103 -37.42 -17.28 2.56
CA LYS A 103 -36.99 -17.92 3.82
C LYS A 103 -36.82 -19.43 3.70
N LYS A 104 -37.32 -20.04 2.62
CA LYS A 104 -37.18 -21.46 2.32
C LYS A 104 -35.93 -21.79 1.50
N MET A 105 -35.09 -20.80 1.19
CA MET A 105 -33.81 -20.96 0.49
C MET A 105 -32.68 -21.01 1.53
N PRO A 106 -32.21 -22.20 1.94
CA PRO A 106 -31.36 -22.35 3.13
C PRO A 106 -29.94 -21.81 2.96
N LEU A 107 -29.48 -21.61 1.71
CA LEU A 107 -28.14 -21.11 1.40
C LEU A 107 -28.16 -19.69 0.82
N LEU A 108 -29.30 -18.99 0.84
CA LEU A 108 -29.41 -17.64 0.28
C LEU A 108 -28.55 -16.66 1.09
N ARG A 109 -27.53 -16.07 0.44
CA ARG A 109 -26.59 -15.11 1.06
C ARG A 109 -26.68 -13.73 0.43
N VAL A 110 -27.15 -13.64 -0.81
CA VAL A 110 -27.18 -12.38 -1.56
C VAL A 110 -28.54 -12.16 -2.21
N LEU A 111 -29.14 -11.01 -1.96
CA LEU A 111 -30.44 -10.62 -2.51
C LEU A 111 -30.40 -9.23 -3.16
N ASP A 112 -30.63 -9.17 -4.46
CA ASP A 112 -30.77 -7.94 -5.23
C ASP A 112 -32.23 -7.80 -5.69
N MET A 113 -32.89 -6.72 -5.27
CA MET A 113 -34.29 -6.43 -5.61
C MET A 113 -34.37 -5.13 -6.43
N ARG A 114 -35.01 -5.20 -7.60
CA ARG A 114 -35.02 -4.10 -8.56
C ARG A 114 -36.44 -3.76 -9.00
N GLU A 115 -36.89 -2.52 -8.80
CA GLU A 115 -38.19 -2.06 -9.31
C GLU A 115 -39.39 -2.91 -8.86
N VAL A 116 -39.31 -3.56 -7.69
CA VAL A 116 -40.41 -4.35 -7.13
C VAL A 116 -41.29 -3.49 -6.19
N PRO A 117 -42.61 -3.76 -6.09
CA PRO A 117 -43.56 -2.84 -5.44
C PRO A 117 -43.70 -3.05 -3.92
N ILE A 118 -42.75 -3.71 -3.26
CA ILE A 118 -42.83 -3.96 -1.81
C ILE A 118 -42.68 -2.68 -1.00
N THR A 119 -43.31 -2.68 0.17
CA THR A 119 -43.19 -1.62 1.19
C THR A 119 -42.80 -2.17 2.56
N ASP A 120 -43.04 -3.47 2.80
CA ASP A 120 -42.60 -4.19 3.99
C ASP A 120 -41.43 -5.10 3.63
N ILE A 121 -40.28 -4.82 4.24
CA ILE A 121 -39.03 -5.56 4.06
C ILE A 121 -38.66 -6.40 5.30
N SER A 122 -39.55 -6.50 6.28
CA SER A 122 -39.28 -7.19 7.56
C SER A 122 -38.89 -8.66 7.39
N PHE A 123 -39.28 -9.30 6.28
CA PHE A 123 -38.90 -10.68 5.94
C PHE A 123 -37.37 -10.88 5.85
N ILE A 124 -36.60 -9.82 5.57
CA ILE A 124 -35.14 -9.86 5.51
C ILE A 124 -34.52 -10.28 6.85
N LYS A 125 -35.17 -9.95 7.98
CA LYS A 125 -34.68 -10.33 9.33
C LYS A 125 -34.64 -11.84 9.58
N ASP A 126 -35.38 -12.60 8.79
CA ASP A 126 -35.43 -14.06 8.89
C ASP A 126 -34.50 -14.74 7.87
N LEU A 127 -33.65 -13.97 7.18
CA LEU A 127 -32.65 -14.44 6.21
C LEU A 127 -31.25 -14.13 6.73
N ASP A 128 -30.31 -15.07 6.55
CA ASP A 128 -28.89 -14.87 6.87
C ASP A 128 -28.12 -14.28 5.67
N LEU A 129 -28.53 -13.08 5.25
CA LEU A 129 -27.95 -12.40 4.09
C LEU A 129 -26.63 -11.72 4.45
N GLU A 130 -25.60 -11.95 3.63
CA GLU A 130 -24.37 -11.16 3.64
C GLU A 130 -24.56 -9.82 2.94
N TYR A 131 -25.28 -9.82 1.81
CA TYR A 131 -25.49 -8.64 0.99
C TYR A 131 -26.94 -8.51 0.56
N CYS A 132 -27.44 -7.27 0.56
CA CYS A 132 -28.74 -6.95 0.01
C CYS A 132 -28.73 -5.56 -0.63
N TRP A 133 -29.24 -5.46 -1.86
CA TRP A 133 -29.31 -4.21 -2.60
C TRP A 133 -30.72 -3.96 -3.12
N PHE A 134 -31.11 -2.69 -3.07
CA PHE A 134 -32.35 -2.19 -3.63
C PHE A 134 -32.06 -1.21 -4.75
N TYR A 135 -32.56 -1.49 -5.95
CA TYR A 135 -32.44 -0.63 -7.11
C TYR A 135 -33.79 -0.06 -7.52
N LYS A 136 -33.89 1.28 -7.57
CA LYS A 136 -35.13 2.02 -7.88
C LYS A 136 -36.32 1.58 -7.01
N MET A 137 -36.08 1.45 -5.70
CA MET A 137 -37.10 1.17 -4.69
C MET A 137 -37.20 2.32 -3.70
N ASP A 138 -37.43 3.52 -4.22
CA ASP A 138 -37.46 4.77 -3.44
C ASP A 138 -38.59 4.82 -2.40
N GLN A 139 -39.56 3.91 -2.49
CA GLN A 139 -40.62 3.74 -1.50
C GLN A 139 -40.13 3.19 -0.15
N ILE A 140 -38.93 2.58 -0.10
CA ILE A 140 -38.31 2.10 1.14
C ILE A 140 -37.32 3.15 1.62
N THR A 141 -37.65 3.82 2.73
CA THR A 141 -36.79 4.89 3.26
C THR A 141 -35.50 4.34 3.87
N PRO A 142 -34.40 5.12 3.90
CA PRO A 142 -33.16 4.70 4.55
C PRO A 142 -33.34 4.21 6.00
N GLU A 143 -34.27 4.82 6.75
CA GLU A 143 -34.61 4.41 8.10
C GLU A 143 -35.20 2.99 8.14
N GLN A 144 -36.14 2.67 7.23
CA GLN A 144 -36.68 1.31 7.12
C GLN A 144 -35.60 0.30 6.75
N ARG A 145 -34.68 0.68 5.85
CA ARG A 145 -33.56 -0.18 5.45
C ARG A 145 -32.65 -0.52 6.63
N LEU A 146 -32.37 0.44 7.51
CA LEU A 146 -31.59 0.16 8.72
C LEU A 146 -32.32 -0.73 9.73
N GLU A 147 -33.66 -0.75 9.76
CA GLU A 147 -34.40 -1.59 10.71
C GLU A 147 -34.15 -3.08 10.52
N VAL A 148 -33.69 -3.51 9.33
CA VAL A 148 -33.38 -4.90 8.98
C VAL A 148 -31.89 -5.21 8.95
N VAL A 149 -31.03 -4.24 9.29
CA VAL A 149 -29.57 -4.43 9.40
C VAL A 149 -29.23 -4.74 10.86
N GLU A 150 -28.46 -5.81 11.06
CA GLU A 150 -27.89 -6.19 12.34
C GLU A 150 -26.43 -5.71 12.42
N PHE A 151 -26.14 -4.90 13.43
CA PHE A 151 -24.80 -4.39 13.73
C PHE A 151 -24.19 -5.15 14.90
N SER A 152 -22.89 -5.43 14.83
CA SER A 152 -22.15 -6.16 15.86
C SER A 152 -21.40 -5.23 16.80
N ASP A 153 -21.23 -5.65 18.06
CA ASP A 153 -20.24 -5.03 18.94
C ASP A 153 -18.83 -5.22 18.37
N LEU A 154 -17.96 -4.24 18.60
CA LEU A 154 -16.57 -4.25 18.14
C LEU A 154 -15.62 -4.55 19.30
N GLU A 155 -14.76 -5.55 19.14
CA GLU A 155 -13.65 -5.82 20.04
C GLU A 155 -12.33 -5.79 19.28
N LEU A 156 -11.35 -5.07 19.81
CA LEU A 156 -10.01 -4.98 19.22
C LEU A 156 -8.92 -4.72 20.28
N PRO A 157 -7.68 -5.19 20.07
CA PRO A 157 -6.55 -4.80 20.90
C PRO A 157 -6.26 -3.29 20.84
N GLU A 158 -5.74 -2.74 21.94
CA GLU A 158 -5.16 -1.41 21.96
C GLU A 158 -4.03 -1.31 20.94
N GLY A 159 -4.07 -0.25 20.14
CA GLY A 159 -3.11 0.11 19.11
C GLY A 159 -3.28 -0.63 17.78
N THR A 160 -4.41 -1.31 17.54
CA THR A 160 -4.80 -1.86 16.24
C THR A 160 -6.09 -1.21 15.72
N ALA A 161 -6.56 -1.61 14.55
CA ALA A 161 -7.85 -1.14 14.02
C ALA A 161 -8.68 -2.28 13.42
N ALA A 162 -9.99 -2.10 13.44
CA ALA A 162 -10.96 -3.02 12.86
C ALA A 162 -12.22 -2.28 12.41
N GLN A 163 -13.03 -2.91 11.56
CA GLN A 163 -14.31 -2.38 11.11
C GLN A 163 -15.45 -2.91 11.99
N ILE A 164 -16.54 -2.13 12.10
CA ILE A 164 -17.77 -2.63 12.69
C ILE A 164 -18.44 -3.55 11.66
N GLU A 165 -18.64 -4.81 12.02
CA GLU A 165 -19.36 -5.77 11.18
C GLU A 165 -20.86 -5.56 11.26
N TYR A 166 -21.52 -5.62 10.11
CA TYR A 166 -22.96 -5.53 9.98
C TYR A 166 -23.47 -6.33 8.78
N LYS A 167 -24.69 -6.83 8.88
CA LYS A 167 -25.35 -7.62 7.83
C LYS A 167 -26.84 -7.32 7.73
N PRO A 168 -27.42 -7.34 6.52
CA PRO A 168 -26.72 -7.41 5.24
C PRO A 168 -26.06 -6.08 4.86
N LYS A 169 -24.95 -6.16 4.11
CA LYS A 169 -24.27 -4.99 3.52
C LYS A 169 -25.06 -4.48 2.30
N GLY A 170 -24.98 -3.18 2.01
CA GLY A 170 -25.55 -2.58 0.78
C GLY A 170 -26.94 -1.93 0.90
N LEU A 171 -27.61 -2.03 2.06
CA LEU A 171 -28.97 -1.52 2.22
C LEU A 171 -29.06 -0.02 2.48
N ALA A 172 -28.19 0.56 3.31
CA ALA A 172 -28.34 1.95 3.74
C ALA A 172 -27.00 2.68 3.83
N GLU A 173 -27.06 3.98 3.53
CA GLU A 173 -26.06 4.96 3.93
C GLU A 173 -26.38 5.45 5.35
N TYR A 174 -25.36 5.65 6.16
CA TYR A 174 -25.52 6.08 7.55
C TYR A 174 -24.27 6.79 8.06
N ASP A 175 -24.49 7.60 9.09
CA ASP A 175 -23.43 8.26 9.85
C ASP A 175 -23.10 7.41 11.08
N LEU A 176 -21.81 7.21 11.33
CA LEU A 176 -21.30 6.53 12.51
C LEU A 176 -20.57 7.53 13.39
N SER A 177 -20.85 7.53 14.69
CA SER A 177 -20.17 8.38 15.67
C SER A 177 -19.69 7.61 16.89
N ILE A 178 -18.54 7.98 17.45
CA ILE A 178 -17.92 7.32 18.61
C ILE A 178 -18.00 8.27 19.81
N ALA A 179 -18.46 7.76 20.95
CA ALA A 179 -18.73 8.59 22.13
C ALA A 179 -17.48 9.09 22.88
N ASN A 180 -16.38 8.32 22.85
CA ASN A 180 -15.12 8.64 23.52
C ASN A 180 -13.93 8.39 22.58
N GLU A 181 -13.47 9.46 21.95
CA GLU A 181 -12.34 9.47 21.02
C GLU A 181 -11.00 9.08 21.64
N ASN A 182 -10.86 9.19 22.97
CA ASN A 182 -9.65 8.74 23.66
C ASN A 182 -9.54 7.22 23.70
N THR A 183 -10.68 6.51 23.69
CA THR A 183 -10.72 5.04 23.67
C THR A 183 -10.62 4.55 22.24
N ALA A 184 -11.44 5.07 21.33
CA ALA A 184 -11.44 4.64 19.93
C ALA A 184 -11.77 5.81 18.99
N VAL A 185 -11.15 5.85 17.82
CA VAL A 185 -11.23 6.99 16.89
C VAL A 185 -11.07 6.51 15.45
N PHE A 186 -11.58 7.25 14.47
CA PHE A 186 -11.27 6.98 13.07
C PHE A 186 -9.82 7.39 12.75
N PHE A 187 -9.22 6.79 11.71
CA PHE A 187 -7.83 7.09 11.35
C PHE A 187 -7.62 8.57 11.02
N ASN A 188 -8.61 9.20 10.38
CA ASN A 188 -8.58 10.63 10.09
C ASN A 188 -8.65 11.55 11.35
N GLY A 189 -8.68 10.96 12.56
CA GLY A 189 -8.73 11.64 13.84
C GLY A 189 -10.11 12.15 14.25
N THR A 190 -11.16 11.90 13.47
CA THR A 190 -12.52 12.31 13.80
C THR A 190 -13.21 11.28 14.69
N SER A 191 -14.28 11.72 15.35
CA SER A 191 -15.21 10.87 16.08
C SER A 191 -16.46 10.54 15.27
N SER A 192 -16.52 10.91 13.98
CA SER A 192 -17.67 10.69 13.11
C SER A 192 -17.26 10.47 11.66
N SER A 193 -17.90 9.52 10.99
CA SER A 193 -17.69 9.22 9.56
C SER A 193 -19.01 8.90 8.86
N HIS A 194 -19.02 9.05 7.54
CA HIS A 194 -20.16 8.77 6.67
C HIS A 194 -19.80 7.61 5.73
N ASN A 195 -20.68 6.60 5.65
CA ASN A 195 -20.53 5.37 4.86
C ASN A 195 -19.38 4.44 5.29
N VAL A 196 -19.73 3.18 5.52
CA VAL A 196 -19.08 2.35 6.54
C VAL A 196 -18.21 1.27 5.94
N ASP A 197 -17.07 1.75 5.46
CA ASP A 197 -15.86 0.96 5.26
C ASP A 197 -14.65 1.56 6.02
N GLU A 198 -14.86 2.57 6.90
CA GLU A 198 -13.76 3.16 7.66
C GLU A 198 -13.40 2.32 8.90
N LYS A 199 -12.11 2.02 9.05
CA LYS A 199 -11.57 1.32 10.21
C LYS A 199 -11.55 2.22 11.44
N ILE A 200 -11.84 1.64 12.60
CA ILE A 200 -11.77 2.29 13.91
C ILE A 200 -10.49 1.84 14.60
N TYR A 201 -9.65 2.80 14.99
CA TYR A 201 -8.42 2.59 15.74
C TYR A 201 -8.70 2.56 17.25
N GLY A 202 -8.23 1.53 17.94
CA GLY A 202 -8.30 1.40 19.39
C GLY A 202 -7.16 2.16 20.06
N ASN A 203 -7.40 3.39 20.51
CA ASN A 203 -6.36 4.29 21.02
C ASN A 203 -5.91 3.97 22.45
N THR A 204 -6.85 3.76 23.37
CA THR A 204 -6.54 3.42 24.77
C THR A 204 -7.46 2.30 25.24
N ALA A 205 -6.93 1.30 25.95
CA ALA A 205 -7.73 0.23 26.54
C ALA A 205 -8.90 0.78 27.38
N GLY A 206 -10.09 0.23 27.16
CA GLY A 206 -11.32 0.71 27.78
C GLY A 206 -12.57 0.32 26.99
N LYS A 207 -13.70 0.89 27.38
CA LYS A 207 -14.99 0.69 26.71
C LYS A 207 -15.56 2.03 26.27
N THR A 208 -16.13 2.06 25.09
CA THR A 208 -16.90 3.18 24.54
C THR A 208 -18.08 2.64 23.74
N THR A 209 -18.88 3.51 23.14
CA THR A 209 -20.01 3.14 22.30
C THR A 209 -19.89 3.83 20.96
N TYR A 210 -20.39 3.17 19.90
CA TYR A 210 -20.68 3.83 18.65
C TYR A 210 -22.19 4.03 18.49
N THR A 211 -22.56 5.05 17.73
CA THR A 211 -23.96 5.36 17.38
C THR A 211 -24.10 5.42 15.88
N ILE A 212 -25.12 4.74 15.37
CA ILE A 212 -25.56 4.82 13.98
C ILE A 212 -26.71 5.81 13.90
N SER A 213 -26.60 6.76 12.97
CA SER A 213 -27.64 7.74 12.68
C SER A 213 -27.88 7.91 11.20
N VAL A 214 -29.10 8.28 10.83
CA VAL A 214 -29.51 8.61 9.46
C VAL A 214 -30.20 9.95 9.50
N ASN A 215 -29.80 10.86 8.61
CA ASN A 215 -30.32 12.23 8.58
C ASN A 215 -30.25 12.94 9.95
N GLY A 216 -29.19 12.65 10.73
CA GLY A 216 -28.98 13.17 12.09
C GLY A 216 -29.88 12.57 13.18
N LYS A 217 -30.69 11.55 12.87
CA LYS A 217 -31.54 10.85 13.84
C LYS A 217 -30.85 9.58 14.32
N HIS A 218 -30.85 9.35 15.64
CA HIS A 218 -30.35 8.12 16.26
C HIS A 218 -31.15 6.88 15.84
N HIS A 219 -30.45 5.78 15.53
CA HIS A 219 -31.03 4.47 15.18
C HIS A 219 -30.52 3.33 16.04
N TYR A 220 -29.21 3.21 16.21
CA TYR A 220 -28.59 2.08 16.91
C TYR A 220 -27.40 2.55 17.74
N THR A 221 -27.13 1.84 18.84
CA THR A 221 -25.93 2.02 19.65
C THR A 221 -25.32 0.65 19.94
N GLY A 222 -24.06 0.48 19.56
CA GLY A 222 -23.26 -0.71 19.87
C GLY A 222 -22.07 -0.36 20.75
N ASN A 223 -21.42 -1.39 21.28
CA ASN A 223 -20.26 -1.26 22.14
C ASN A 223 -18.97 -1.37 21.33
N ILE A 224 -17.96 -0.64 21.78
CA ILE A 224 -16.56 -0.84 21.37
C ILE A 224 -15.77 -1.17 22.63
N THR A 225 -15.12 -2.33 22.65
CA THR A 225 -14.20 -2.74 23.71
C THR A 225 -12.78 -2.76 23.15
N VAL A 226 -11.95 -1.82 23.61
CA VAL A 226 -10.52 -1.81 23.35
C VAL A 226 -9.84 -2.59 24.46
N GLN A 227 -9.30 -3.75 24.14
CA GLN A 227 -8.64 -4.63 25.09
C GLN A 227 -7.21 -4.18 25.32
N ASN A 228 -6.72 -4.29 26.56
CA ASN A 228 -5.30 -4.05 26.80
C ASN A 228 -4.48 -5.07 25.99
N SER A 229 -3.44 -4.60 25.31
CA SER A 229 -2.49 -5.46 24.62
C SER A 229 -1.59 -6.14 25.66
N GLU A 230 -2.07 -7.22 26.28
CA GLU A 230 -1.25 -8.04 27.17
C GLU A 230 -0.14 -8.74 26.36
N ASN A 231 1.11 -8.66 26.84
CA ASN A 231 2.31 -9.28 26.22
C ASN A 231 2.94 -8.50 25.05
N VAL A 232 3.23 -7.21 25.27
CA VAL A 232 4.19 -6.50 24.41
C VAL A 232 5.57 -7.12 24.57
N TYR A 233 6.11 -7.69 23.49
CA TYR A 233 7.45 -8.27 23.53
C TYR A 233 8.49 -7.14 23.56
N ASP A 234 9.24 -7.08 24.66
CA ASP A 234 10.23 -6.04 24.93
C ASP A 234 11.63 -6.64 25.13
N PRO A 235 12.26 -7.15 24.06
CA PRO A 235 13.63 -7.64 24.13
C PRO A 235 14.62 -6.49 24.31
N SER A 236 15.73 -6.77 25.00
CA SER A 236 16.84 -5.81 25.13
C SER A 236 17.39 -5.44 23.76
N LEU A 237 17.70 -4.16 23.60
CA LEU A 237 18.35 -3.64 22.40
C LEU A 237 19.81 -4.12 22.30
N SER A 238 20.24 -4.36 21.07
CA SER A 238 21.63 -4.63 20.72
C SER A 238 22.50 -3.39 20.95
N LYS A 239 23.81 -3.61 21.07
CA LYS A 239 24.83 -2.54 21.05
C LYS A 239 25.33 -2.23 19.64
N THR A 240 24.74 -2.87 18.63
CA THR A 240 25.16 -2.75 17.24
C THR A 240 24.26 -1.77 16.51
N TYR A 241 24.86 -0.78 15.84
CA TYR A 241 24.15 0.24 15.07
C TYR A 241 24.29 -0.03 13.57
N ILE A 242 23.21 0.13 12.82
CA ILE A 242 23.21 0.16 11.37
C ILE A 242 23.02 1.61 10.93
N ASP A 243 23.94 2.11 10.12
CA ASP A 243 23.83 3.42 9.46
C ASP A 243 23.51 3.23 7.98
N ASN A 244 22.91 4.25 7.36
CA ASN A 244 22.51 4.26 5.95
C ASN A 244 21.68 3.02 5.56
N PHE A 245 20.46 2.96 6.10
CA PHE A 245 19.50 1.90 5.84
C PHE A 245 18.50 2.31 4.76
N GLU A 246 18.45 1.56 3.66
CA GLU A 246 17.43 1.74 2.62
C GLU A 246 16.80 0.41 2.26
N VAL A 247 15.54 0.43 1.86
CA VAL A 247 14.79 -0.76 1.41
C VAL A 247 14.35 -0.52 -0.01
N GLY A 248 14.59 -1.52 -0.86
CA GLY A 248 14.13 -1.53 -2.22
C GLY A 248 13.56 -2.88 -2.61
N TYR A 249 12.99 -2.90 -3.80
CA TYR A 249 12.61 -4.13 -4.46
C TYR A 249 13.68 -4.51 -5.48
N SER A 250 13.79 -5.79 -5.83
CA SER A 250 14.71 -6.23 -6.87
C SER A 250 14.07 -7.26 -7.78
N SER A 251 14.31 -7.10 -9.08
CA SER A 251 13.95 -8.09 -10.10
C SER A 251 15.12 -9.00 -10.47
N TYR A 252 16.35 -8.53 -10.26
CA TYR A 252 17.59 -9.19 -10.67
C TYR A 252 18.20 -10.00 -9.54
N TYR A 253 18.24 -9.46 -8.32
CA TYR A 253 18.77 -10.16 -7.16
C TYR A 253 17.72 -11.11 -6.53
N ASN A 254 16.67 -11.46 -7.28
CA ASN A 254 15.65 -12.44 -6.91
C ASN A 254 16.24 -13.87 -7.01
N PRO A 255 16.29 -14.66 -5.92
CA PRO A 255 16.76 -16.05 -5.94
C PRO A 255 15.80 -17.03 -6.64
N ASP A 256 14.50 -16.71 -6.70
CA ASP A 256 13.40 -17.52 -7.22
C ASP A 256 12.92 -17.01 -8.61
N ILE A 257 13.73 -17.32 -9.62
CA ILE A 257 13.61 -16.87 -11.03
C ILE A 257 12.26 -17.23 -11.70
N GLU A 258 11.44 -18.13 -11.12
CA GLU A 258 10.24 -18.66 -11.78
C GLU A 258 8.99 -17.77 -11.68
N ARG A 259 8.98 -16.70 -10.88
CA ARG A 259 7.81 -15.82 -10.77
C ARG A 259 8.22 -14.36 -10.74
N GLY A 260 7.48 -13.52 -11.45
CA GLY A 260 7.69 -12.07 -11.52
C GLY A 260 7.39 -11.33 -10.22
N SER A 261 7.70 -11.90 -9.05
CA SER A 261 7.76 -11.16 -7.79
C SER A 261 9.09 -10.41 -7.71
N SER A 262 9.05 -9.19 -7.21
CA SER A 262 10.24 -8.45 -6.86
C SER A 262 10.58 -8.73 -5.40
N ASP A 263 11.78 -9.24 -5.12
CA ASP A 263 12.20 -9.55 -3.76
C ASP A 263 12.76 -8.33 -3.05
N LEU A 264 12.71 -8.35 -1.72
CA LEU A 264 13.23 -7.25 -0.92
C LEU A 264 14.76 -7.28 -0.92
N VAL A 265 15.34 -6.12 -1.18
CA VAL A 265 16.75 -5.84 -0.93
C VAL A 265 16.88 -4.71 0.05
N THR A 266 17.99 -4.67 0.77
CA THR A 266 18.31 -3.57 1.65
C THR A 266 19.77 -3.16 1.55
N LEU A 267 19.99 -1.86 1.48
CA LEU A 267 21.32 -1.28 1.57
C LEU A 267 21.62 -0.98 3.05
N ILE A 268 22.71 -1.55 3.55
CA ILE A 268 23.14 -1.45 4.95
C ILE A 268 24.62 -1.08 4.95
N ASN A 269 24.99 0.09 5.47
CA ASN A 269 26.39 0.51 5.62
C ASN A 269 27.24 0.36 4.32
N GLY A 270 26.61 0.53 3.14
CA GLY A 270 27.25 0.37 1.84
C GLY A 270 27.39 -1.08 1.35
N THR A 271 26.67 -2.03 1.94
CA THR A 271 26.50 -3.39 1.41
C THR A 271 25.03 -3.62 1.10
N LEU A 272 24.73 -4.05 -0.12
CA LEU A 272 23.40 -4.44 -0.55
C LEU A 272 23.16 -5.91 -0.19
N TYR A 273 22.08 -6.19 0.50
CA TYR A 273 21.64 -7.52 0.90
C TYR A 273 20.34 -7.89 0.22
N THR A 274 20.20 -9.14 -0.20
CA THR A 274 18.88 -9.74 -0.48
C THR A 274 18.28 -10.29 0.80
N ILE A 275 16.96 -10.27 0.87
CA ILE A 275 16.18 -10.77 2.00
C ILE A 275 15.32 -11.92 1.51
N ASN A 276 15.64 -13.16 1.90
CA ASN A 276 14.77 -14.31 1.65
C ASN A 276 14.75 -15.24 2.87
N GLY A 277 13.54 -15.47 3.40
CA GLY A 277 13.32 -16.36 4.53
C GLY A 277 14.27 -16.09 5.70
N ARG A 278 15.17 -17.04 5.96
CA ARG A 278 16.09 -17.00 7.11
C ARG A 278 17.40 -16.24 6.90
N ALA A 279 17.70 -15.72 5.72
CA ALA A 279 19.01 -15.19 5.42
C ALA A 279 19.00 -13.78 4.84
N PHE A 280 19.95 -12.98 5.31
CA PHE A 280 20.45 -11.80 4.60
C PHE A 280 21.70 -12.24 3.84
N GLU A 281 21.67 -12.15 2.52
CA GLU A 281 22.83 -12.50 1.68
C GLU A 281 23.39 -11.24 1.03
N ALA A 282 24.68 -10.95 1.29
CA ALA A 282 25.34 -9.81 0.69
C ALA A 282 25.54 -10.07 -0.82
N VAL A 283 24.96 -9.22 -1.66
CA VAL A 283 25.05 -9.33 -3.12
C VAL A 283 25.99 -8.30 -3.73
N GLU A 284 26.13 -7.12 -3.13
CA GLU A 284 27.06 -6.07 -3.58
C GLU A 284 27.68 -5.32 -2.39
N THR A 285 28.97 -5.01 -2.45
CA THR A 285 29.68 -4.18 -1.44
C THR A 285 30.03 -2.80 -1.99
N ASP A 286 30.52 -1.88 -1.16
CA ASP A 286 30.93 -0.54 -1.61
C ASP A 286 29.84 0.22 -2.40
N VAL A 287 28.58 -0.05 -2.06
CA VAL A 287 27.41 0.59 -2.64
C VAL A 287 27.24 1.97 -1.99
N ALA A 288 26.97 2.98 -2.81
CA ALA A 288 26.66 4.33 -2.40
C ALA A 288 25.14 4.60 -2.46
N ASP A 289 24.44 4.01 -3.43
CA ASP A 289 23.01 4.21 -3.66
C ASP A 289 22.43 3.01 -4.45
N TYR A 290 21.16 2.71 -4.26
CA TYR A 290 20.44 1.62 -4.92
C TYR A 290 19.06 2.07 -5.40
N GLU A 291 18.70 1.70 -6.63
CA GLU A 291 17.35 1.95 -7.13
C GLU A 291 16.80 0.83 -8.01
N HIS A 292 15.52 0.51 -7.79
CA HIS A 292 14.73 -0.33 -8.68
C HIS A 292 14.01 0.50 -9.74
N TYR A 293 14.36 0.31 -11.00
CA TYR A 293 13.74 0.97 -12.13
C TYR A 293 12.73 0.06 -12.83
N TYR A 294 11.53 0.58 -13.04
CA TYR A 294 10.47 -0.04 -13.85
C TYR A 294 10.03 0.90 -14.96
N GLY A 295 10.02 0.43 -16.21
CA GLY A 295 9.61 1.25 -17.35
C GLY A 295 9.14 0.48 -18.58
N ARG A 296 8.18 1.05 -19.31
CA ARG A 296 7.65 0.46 -20.56
C ARG A 296 8.68 0.51 -21.70
N ALA A 297 8.85 -0.61 -22.38
CA ALA A 297 9.43 -0.70 -23.72
C ALA A 297 8.42 -0.31 -24.81
N TYR A 298 8.93 -0.17 -26.04
CA TYR A 298 8.15 0.23 -27.20
C TYR A 298 7.11 -0.83 -27.60
N ASN A 299 7.39 -2.11 -27.37
CA ASN A 299 6.49 -3.22 -27.62
C ASN A 299 5.38 -3.35 -26.55
N SER A 300 5.27 -2.40 -25.62
CA SER A 300 4.37 -2.41 -24.45
C SER A 300 4.72 -3.43 -23.36
N ASP A 301 5.85 -4.13 -23.48
CA ASP A 301 6.40 -4.91 -22.37
C ASP A 301 7.02 -3.97 -21.34
N TYR A 302 7.16 -4.45 -20.11
CA TYR A 302 7.83 -3.74 -19.05
C TYR A 302 9.24 -4.30 -18.84
N ASN A 303 10.21 -3.40 -18.68
CA ASN A 303 11.58 -3.76 -18.34
C ASN A 303 11.86 -3.33 -16.91
N TYR A 304 12.62 -4.16 -16.23
CA TYR A 304 13.06 -3.96 -14.87
C TYR A 304 14.58 -3.84 -14.85
N ALA A 305 15.09 -2.89 -14.08
CA ALA A 305 16.52 -2.70 -13.91
C ALA A 305 16.83 -2.39 -12.46
N ASP A 306 17.81 -3.08 -11.90
CA ASP A 306 18.35 -2.82 -10.59
C ASP A 306 19.65 -2.02 -10.77
N MET A 307 19.60 -0.76 -10.38
CA MET A 307 20.69 0.21 -10.50
C MET A 307 21.48 0.25 -9.20
N VAL A 308 22.76 -0.14 -9.24
CA VAL A 308 23.67 -0.08 -8.09
C VAL A 308 24.76 0.94 -8.38
N LEU A 309 24.75 2.06 -7.66
CA LEU A 309 25.82 3.05 -7.70
C LEU A 309 26.89 2.65 -6.69
N LYS A 310 28.13 2.46 -7.14
CA LYS A 310 29.28 2.19 -6.28
C LYS A 310 29.89 3.50 -5.77
N LYS A 311 30.54 3.46 -4.61
CA LYS A 311 31.24 4.61 -3.99
C LYS A 311 32.33 5.23 -4.86
N ASP A 312 32.85 4.51 -5.85
CA ASP A 312 33.83 5.01 -6.82
C ASP A 312 33.19 5.65 -8.07
N GLY A 313 31.86 5.81 -8.08
CA GLY A 313 31.08 6.37 -9.19
C GLY A 313 30.80 5.39 -10.33
N THR A 314 31.08 4.10 -10.16
CA THR A 314 30.69 3.07 -11.14
C THR A 314 29.20 2.73 -11.00
N LEU A 315 28.48 2.68 -12.13
CA LEU A 315 27.07 2.28 -12.16
C LEU A 315 26.94 0.87 -12.74
N LEU A 316 26.42 -0.05 -11.91
CA LEU A 316 25.99 -1.38 -12.34
C LEU A 316 24.49 -1.36 -12.62
N VAL A 317 24.07 -2.04 -13.68
CA VAL A 317 22.67 -2.28 -14.02
C VAL A 317 22.49 -3.77 -14.21
N ASN A 318 21.68 -4.40 -13.35
CA ASN A 318 21.51 -5.86 -13.31
C ASN A 318 22.87 -6.57 -13.21
N GLY A 319 23.74 -6.12 -12.29
CA GLY A 319 25.09 -6.65 -12.06
C GLY A 319 26.14 -6.24 -13.09
N GLU A 320 25.75 -5.68 -14.24
CA GLU A 320 26.67 -5.37 -15.33
C GLU A 320 27.03 -3.86 -15.37
N PRO A 321 28.32 -3.50 -15.50
CA PRO A 321 28.71 -2.10 -15.66
C PRO A 321 28.22 -1.56 -17.01
N ILE A 322 27.47 -0.46 -16.99
CA ILE A 322 26.76 0.01 -18.20
C ILE A 322 27.47 1.12 -18.97
N THR A 323 28.45 1.79 -18.34
CA THR A 323 29.11 2.96 -18.93
C THR A 323 30.45 3.28 -18.29
N ASP A 324 31.34 3.92 -19.04
CA ASP A 324 32.58 4.53 -18.52
C ASP A 324 32.32 5.89 -17.86
N ILE A 325 31.07 6.35 -17.80
CA ILE A 325 30.68 7.60 -17.14
C ILE A 325 30.77 7.41 -15.63
N LYS A 326 31.54 8.29 -14.96
CA LYS A 326 31.51 8.39 -13.51
C LYS A 326 30.23 9.09 -13.04
N VAL A 327 29.44 8.35 -12.30
CA VAL A 327 28.11 8.71 -11.81
C VAL A 327 28.23 9.27 -10.40
N LYS A 328 27.56 10.39 -10.16
CA LYS A 328 27.47 11.07 -8.86
C LYS A 328 26.21 10.67 -8.09
N ALA A 329 25.09 10.49 -8.78
CA ALA A 329 23.79 10.14 -8.17
C ALA A 329 22.87 9.44 -9.17
N ILE A 330 21.94 8.63 -8.69
CA ILE A 330 20.91 7.94 -9.48
C ILE A 330 19.51 8.38 -9.01
N ARG A 331 18.52 8.39 -9.93
CA ARG A 331 17.09 8.51 -9.59
C ARG A 331 16.17 8.19 -10.78
N SER A 332 15.09 7.47 -10.54
CA SER A 332 14.01 7.02 -11.43
C SER A 332 14.47 6.57 -12.83
N GLY A 333 15.54 5.79 -12.91
CA GLY A 333 16.12 5.34 -14.19
C GLY A 333 16.94 6.41 -14.93
N TYR A 334 17.24 7.53 -14.26
CA TYR A 334 18.17 8.57 -14.65
C TYR A 334 19.41 8.54 -13.75
N PHE A 335 20.50 9.12 -14.24
CA PHE A 335 21.72 9.27 -13.44
C PHE A 335 22.46 10.56 -13.80
N LEU A 336 23.00 11.20 -12.77
CA LEU A 336 23.78 12.43 -12.85
C LEU A 336 25.26 12.08 -12.89
N ALA A 337 25.95 12.45 -13.96
CA ALA A 337 27.39 12.29 -14.07
C ALA A 337 28.15 13.35 -13.24
N GLU A 338 29.38 13.06 -12.84
CA GLU A 338 30.26 14.01 -12.14
C GLU A 338 30.49 15.32 -12.92
N ASN A 339 30.42 15.27 -14.26
CA ASN A 339 30.53 16.44 -15.12
C ASN A 339 29.25 17.31 -15.18
N GLY A 340 28.22 16.95 -14.40
CA GLY A 340 26.93 17.62 -14.30
C GLY A 340 25.89 17.16 -15.33
N SER A 341 26.25 16.36 -16.32
CA SER A 341 25.31 15.89 -17.35
C SER A 341 24.37 14.82 -16.81
N ILE A 342 23.11 14.85 -17.25
CA ILE A 342 22.06 13.90 -16.89
C ILE A 342 21.87 12.91 -18.02
N TYR A 343 21.83 11.64 -17.68
CA TYR A 343 21.61 10.51 -18.58
C TYR A 343 20.41 9.69 -18.14
N THR A 344 19.92 8.81 -19.01
CA THR A 344 18.86 7.84 -18.72
C THR A 344 19.25 6.45 -19.20
N LEU A 345 18.72 5.44 -18.53
CA LEU A 345 18.66 4.08 -19.04
C LEU A 345 17.71 3.98 -20.24
N VAL A 346 18.13 3.18 -21.22
CA VAL A 346 17.42 2.85 -22.45
C VAL A 346 17.35 1.33 -22.56
N PRO A 347 16.15 0.73 -22.45
CA PRO A 347 15.96 -0.70 -22.69
C PRO A 347 16.34 -1.05 -24.14
N ASN A 348 17.03 -2.17 -24.32
CA ASN A 348 17.42 -2.73 -25.61
C ASN A 348 17.36 -4.27 -25.49
N ASP A 349 16.18 -4.82 -25.79
CA ASP A 349 15.82 -6.22 -25.48
C ASP A 349 16.07 -6.53 -23.99
N ASP A 350 16.74 -7.63 -23.67
CA ASP A 350 17.08 -8.04 -22.29
C ASP A 350 18.24 -7.24 -21.65
N LYS A 351 18.69 -6.15 -22.29
CA LYS A 351 19.84 -5.34 -21.84
C LYS A 351 19.48 -3.86 -21.75
N PHE A 352 20.37 -3.10 -21.11
CA PHE A 352 20.27 -1.66 -21.02
C PHE A 352 21.45 -0.96 -21.70
N THR A 353 21.16 0.20 -22.27
CA THR A 353 22.15 1.16 -22.74
C THR A 353 21.86 2.53 -22.14
N THR A 354 22.67 3.55 -22.45
CA THR A 354 22.54 4.89 -21.87
C THR A 354 22.36 5.96 -22.93
N ALA A 355 21.53 6.97 -22.68
CA ALA A 355 21.38 8.15 -23.52
C ALA A 355 21.50 9.44 -22.71
N ALA A 356 22.18 10.45 -23.28
CA ALA A 356 22.25 11.77 -22.68
C ALA A 356 20.89 12.49 -22.78
N VAL A 357 20.48 13.11 -21.68
CA VAL A 357 19.20 13.84 -21.57
C VAL A 357 19.45 15.33 -21.45
N ALA A 358 20.40 15.75 -20.62
CA ALA A 358 20.79 17.14 -20.46
C ALA A 358 22.30 17.26 -20.24
N THR A 359 23.01 17.99 -21.09
CA THR A 359 24.47 18.19 -20.98
C THR A 359 24.86 19.57 -20.44
N ASP A 360 23.85 20.44 -20.28
CA ASP A 360 23.97 21.80 -19.77
C ASP A 360 23.61 21.91 -18.28
N SER A 361 23.63 20.81 -17.53
CA SER A 361 23.22 20.76 -16.12
C SER A 361 24.39 21.06 -15.16
N LYS A 362 24.08 21.73 -14.03
CA LYS A 362 24.91 21.84 -12.81
C LYS A 362 24.58 20.75 -11.78
N GLY A 363 23.38 20.18 -11.86
CA GLY A 363 22.85 19.22 -10.91
C GLY A 363 21.32 19.25 -10.86
N TRP A 364 20.75 18.22 -10.24
CA TRP A 364 19.34 18.18 -9.93
C TRP A 364 18.95 19.22 -8.87
N ILE A 365 17.66 19.51 -8.79
CA ILE A 365 17.08 20.12 -7.61
C ILE A 365 16.61 18.95 -6.75
N ASP A 366 17.17 18.81 -5.56
CA ASP A 366 16.92 17.67 -4.69
C ASP A 366 15.43 17.55 -4.33
N GLY A 367 14.93 16.32 -4.37
CA GLY A 367 13.50 16.00 -4.21
C GLY A 367 12.58 16.52 -5.33
N CYS A 368 13.11 17.21 -6.34
CA CYS A 368 12.31 17.95 -7.31
C CYS A 368 12.39 17.36 -8.73
N GLU A 369 11.78 16.19 -8.96
CA GLU A 369 11.72 15.59 -10.29
C GLU A 369 10.68 16.27 -11.20
N PRO A 370 10.95 16.39 -12.52
CA PRO A 370 12.20 16.11 -13.24
C PRO A 370 12.98 17.41 -13.50
N PHE A 371 13.18 18.25 -12.48
CA PHE A 371 13.82 19.55 -12.60
C PHE A 371 15.32 19.50 -12.30
N TYR A 372 16.06 20.41 -12.93
CA TYR A 372 17.50 20.57 -12.76
C TYR A 372 17.91 22.04 -12.96
N VAL A 373 19.09 22.41 -12.45
CA VAL A 373 19.66 23.73 -12.66
C VAL A 373 20.65 23.67 -13.82
N SER A 374 20.46 24.50 -14.84
CA SER A 374 21.39 24.60 -15.96
C SER A 374 22.64 25.42 -15.63
N LYS A 375 23.69 25.32 -16.46
CA LYS A 375 24.98 26.01 -16.30
C LYS A 375 24.86 27.54 -16.28
N ASN A 376 23.81 28.09 -16.89
CA ASN A 376 23.48 29.52 -16.84
C ASN A 376 22.55 29.89 -15.66
N GLY A 377 22.30 28.96 -14.72
CA GLY A 377 21.51 29.21 -13.51
C GLY A 377 20.00 29.25 -13.76
N GLN A 378 19.48 28.60 -14.80
CA GLN A 378 18.03 28.53 -15.01
C GLN A 378 17.49 27.17 -14.56
N ILE A 379 16.28 27.16 -14.03
CA ILE A 379 15.57 25.90 -13.78
C ILE A 379 15.04 25.38 -15.12
N LYS A 380 15.42 24.16 -15.44
CA LYS A 380 14.96 23.41 -16.61
C LYS A 380 14.33 22.11 -16.16
N TYR A 381 13.53 21.53 -17.04
CA TYR A 381 12.97 20.19 -16.83
C TYR A 381 13.45 19.26 -17.93
N TYR A 382 13.51 17.97 -17.63
CA TYR A 382 13.83 16.93 -18.58
C TYR A 382 12.73 15.87 -18.68
N SER A 383 12.69 15.18 -19.81
CA SER A 383 11.79 14.05 -20.05
C SER A 383 12.34 13.14 -21.14
N LYS A 384 11.77 11.94 -21.25
CA LYS A 384 12.08 10.98 -22.30
C LYS A 384 10.81 10.43 -22.94
N ARG A 385 10.87 10.10 -24.23
CA ARG A 385 9.84 9.35 -24.93
C ARG A 385 10.47 8.23 -25.74
N LEU A 386 9.94 7.01 -25.67
CA LEU A 386 10.27 5.98 -26.64
C LEU A 386 9.63 6.30 -28.00
N ILE A 387 10.43 6.23 -29.05
CA ILE A 387 9.96 6.35 -30.43
C ILE A 387 9.95 4.98 -31.13
N ALA A 388 9.33 4.92 -32.30
CA ALA A 388 8.89 3.66 -32.93
C ALA A 388 9.98 2.64 -33.30
N ASP A 389 11.25 3.04 -33.24
CA ASP A 389 12.41 2.21 -33.52
C ASP A 389 13.15 1.76 -32.24
N GLY A 390 12.52 1.93 -31.07
CA GLY A 390 13.09 1.54 -29.77
C GLY A 390 14.04 2.56 -29.17
N ARG A 391 14.36 3.66 -29.86
CA ARG A 391 15.23 4.71 -29.31
C ARG A 391 14.49 5.63 -28.33
N ILE A 392 15.24 6.22 -27.40
CA ILE A 392 14.75 7.32 -26.58
C ILE A 392 14.95 8.65 -27.30
N SER A 393 13.88 9.42 -27.41
CA SER A 393 13.92 10.85 -27.67
C SER A 393 13.92 11.60 -26.35
N ALA A 394 15.03 12.23 -26.00
CA ALA A 394 15.15 13.08 -24.83
C ALA A 394 14.65 14.50 -25.12
N TYR A 395 14.03 15.13 -24.14
CA TYR A 395 13.53 16.49 -24.22
C TYR A 395 13.98 17.27 -23.00
N THR A 396 14.44 18.50 -23.23
CA THR A 396 14.63 19.49 -22.17
C THR A 396 13.83 20.74 -22.50
N GLY A 397 13.22 21.37 -21.50
CA GLY A 397 12.56 22.66 -21.66
C GLY A 397 12.95 23.64 -20.56
N ASN A 398 12.66 24.92 -20.81
CA ASN A 398 12.95 26.01 -19.88
C ASN A 398 11.70 26.35 -19.07
N THR A 399 11.86 26.59 -17.76
CA THR A 399 10.80 27.13 -16.91
C THR A 399 10.75 28.66 -16.91
N ASN A 400 11.82 29.31 -17.39
CA ASN A 400 12.07 30.75 -17.23
C ASN A 400 12.05 31.19 -15.76
N ILE A 401 12.57 30.36 -14.86
CA ILE A 401 12.90 30.68 -13.48
C ILE A 401 14.41 30.63 -13.37
N GLY A 402 15.02 31.60 -12.70
CA GLY A 402 16.44 31.62 -12.38
C GLY A 402 16.82 30.64 -11.27
N GLU A 403 18.00 30.85 -10.71
CA GLU A 403 18.65 29.84 -9.87
C GLU A 403 17.88 29.68 -8.55
N PRO A 404 17.58 28.44 -8.12
CA PRO A 404 16.90 28.20 -6.86
C PRO A 404 17.83 28.46 -5.68
N VAL A 405 17.30 29.04 -4.61
CA VAL A 405 17.99 29.19 -3.31
C VAL A 405 17.40 28.28 -2.23
N SER A 406 16.19 27.78 -2.43
CA SER A 406 15.52 26.82 -1.56
C SER A 406 14.46 26.10 -2.37
N ALA A 407 14.25 24.81 -2.13
CA ALA A 407 13.23 24.02 -2.77
C ALA A 407 12.74 22.92 -1.84
N CYS A 408 11.49 22.55 -2.00
CA CYS A 408 10.93 21.31 -1.49
C CYS A 408 9.92 20.78 -2.52
N ALA A 409 9.56 19.50 -2.42
CA ALA A 409 8.60 18.93 -3.34
C ALA A 409 7.73 17.93 -2.61
N MET A 410 6.58 17.66 -3.18
CA MET A 410 6.00 16.36 -2.93
C MET A 410 5.06 15.89 -4.03
N GLY A 411 5.10 14.58 -4.25
CA GLY A 411 4.54 13.97 -5.44
C GLY A 411 5.13 14.66 -6.68
N PRO A 412 4.31 15.04 -7.68
CA PRO A 412 4.80 15.70 -8.89
C PRO A 412 4.96 17.22 -8.76
N THR A 413 4.77 17.80 -7.57
CA THR A 413 4.72 19.26 -7.37
C THR A 413 5.94 19.74 -6.61
N CYS A 414 6.61 20.75 -7.16
CA CYS A 414 7.79 21.39 -6.61
C CYS A 414 7.49 22.82 -6.19
N TYR A 415 7.92 23.19 -4.98
CA TYR A 415 7.92 24.57 -4.50
C TYR A 415 9.36 25.07 -4.48
N VAL A 416 9.64 26.12 -5.24
CA VAL A 416 11.00 26.60 -5.46
C VAL A 416 11.08 28.10 -5.25
N VAL A 417 12.00 28.53 -4.38
CA VAL A 417 12.34 29.93 -4.17
C VAL A 417 13.45 30.28 -5.14
N GLU A 418 13.16 31.14 -6.12
CA GLU A 418 14.17 31.72 -7.00
C GLU A 418 15.04 32.71 -6.21
N SER A 419 16.31 32.90 -6.61
CA SER A 419 17.25 33.87 -6.04
C SER A 419 16.69 35.30 -5.87
N GLY A 420 15.75 35.74 -6.72
CA GLY A 420 15.02 37.01 -6.56
C GLY A 420 14.15 37.09 -5.30
N GLY A 421 13.78 35.95 -4.73
CA GLY A 421 12.87 35.79 -3.60
C GLY A 421 11.42 35.48 -4.01
N THR A 422 11.17 35.14 -5.27
CA THR A 422 9.84 34.69 -5.71
C THR A 422 9.71 33.20 -5.47
N LEU A 423 8.69 32.78 -4.72
CA LEU A 423 8.31 31.39 -4.56
C LEU A 423 7.41 30.97 -5.71
N TYR A 424 7.82 29.93 -6.43
CA TYR A 424 7.06 29.30 -7.50
C TYR A 424 6.58 27.92 -7.09
N GLU A 425 5.36 27.59 -7.47
CA GLU A 425 4.91 26.21 -7.64
C GLU A 425 5.17 25.80 -9.09
N ILE A 426 5.90 24.71 -9.31
CA ILE A 426 6.17 24.13 -10.62
C ILE A 426 5.82 22.64 -10.66
N LYS A 427 5.29 22.20 -11.80
CA LYS A 427 4.92 20.80 -12.03
C LYS A 427 5.14 20.42 -13.47
N TYR A 428 5.61 19.20 -13.71
CA TYR A 428 5.76 18.65 -15.06
C TYR A 428 5.28 17.20 -15.12
N THR A 429 4.21 16.94 -15.87
CA THR A 429 3.70 15.59 -16.14
C THR A 429 3.76 15.28 -17.63
N SER A 430 3.11 16.11 -18.44
CA SER A 430 3.18 16.13 -19.91
C SER A 430 3.37 17.56 -20.43
N THR A 431 2.87 18.54 -19.68
CA THR A 431 3.07 19.97 -19.86
C THR A 431 3.64 20.58 -18.59
N LEU A 432 4.36 21.70 -18.74
CA LEU A 432 4.84 22.49 -17.62
C LEU A 432 3.70 23.36 -17.07
N SER A 433 3.47 23.28 -15.77
CA SER A 433 2.72 24.27 -15.00
C SER A 433 3.67 25.09 -14.14
N LYS A 434 3.42 26.40 -14.04
CA LYS A 434 4.17 27.33 -13.19
C LYS A 434 3.23 28.41 -12.64
N THR A 435 3.26 28.58 -11.33
CA THR A 435 2.49 29.62 -10.62
C THR A 435 3.38 30.37 -9.65
N ALA A 436 3.40 31.70 -9.69
CA ALA A 436 4.05 32.51 -8.65
C ALA A 436 3.12 32.57 -7.43
N ILE A 437 3.62 32.20 -6.26
CA ILE A 437 2.86 32.08 -5.02
C ILE A 437 3.06 33.30 -4.13
N ALA A 438 4.32 33.68 -3.89
CA ALA A 438 4.68 34.75 -2.98
C ALA A 438 6.00 35.41 -3.38
N GLU A 439 6.16 36.67 -2.99
CA GLU A 439 7.38 37.45 -3.18
C GLU A 439 8.10 37.68 -1.85
N GLY A 440 9.39 37.97 -1.93
CA GLY A 440 10.23 38.23 -0.75
C GLY A 440 10.42 37.01 0.14
N VAL A 441 10.34 35.80 -0.43
CA VAL A 441 10.56 34.53 0.25
C VAL A 441 12.06 34.24 0.36
N ALA A 442 12.47 33.70 1.51
CA ALA A 442 13.85 33.30 1.80
C ALA A 442 14.02 31.78 1.71
N SER A 443 13.06 31.01 2.22
CA SER A 443 13.08 29.55 2.23
C SER A 443 11.68 28.95 2.14
N VAL A 444 11.62 27.70 1.70
CA VAL A 444 10.42 26.86 1.69
C VAL A 444 10.78 25.44 2.15
N GLU A 445 9.89 24.83 2.93
CA GLU A 445 9.99 23.46 3.44
C GLU A 445 8.60 22.83 3.51
N LEU A 446 8.53 21.53 3.77
CA LEU A 446 7.27 20.83 4.00
C LEU A 446 6.89 20.88 5.49
N SER A 447 5.59 20.92 5.78
CA SER A 447 5.10 20.60 7.13
C SER A 447 5.46 19.16 7.51
N ALA A 448 5.53 18.88 8.82
CA ALA A 448 5.92 17.55 9.32
C ALA A 448 5.03 16.40 8.84
N ASP A 449 3.76 16.68 8.56
CA ASP A 449 2.78 15.72 8.01
C ASP A 449 2.74 15.74 6.46
N GLY A 450 3.57 16.57 5.82
CA GLY A 450 3.61 16.75 4.38
C GLY A 450 2.42 17.51 3.78
N SER A 451 1.40 17.86 4.55
CA SER A 451 0.14 18.42 4.01
C SER A 451 0.27 19.86 3.48
N LYS A 452 1.38 20.55 3.77
CA LYS A 452 1.59 21.96 3.42
C LYS A 452 3.03 22.23 3.01
N ALA A 453 3.19 23.21 2.13
CA ALA A 453 4.46 23.90 1.93
C ALA A 453 4.50 25.13 2.84
N VAL A 454 5.42 25.15 3.79
CA VAL A 454 5.65 26.24 4.75
C VAL A 454 6.81 27.07 4.24
N TYR A 455 6.62 28.38 4.11
CA TYR A 455 7.65 29.29 3.60
C TYR A 455 7.87 30.48 4.51
N THR A 456 9.14 30.87 4.64
CA THR A 456 9.57 31.99 5.46
C THR A 456 9.99 33.15 4.55
N LYS A 457 9.41 34.33 4.79
CA LYS A 457 9.77 35.57 4.10
C LYS A 457 11.07 36.15 4.65
N LYS A 458 11.74 36.98 3.85
CA LYS A 458 12.98 37.70 4.21
C LYS A 458 12.80 38.62 5.42
N ASP A 459 11.57 39.00 5.77
CA ASP A 459 11.23 39.77 6.98
C ASP A 459 10.95 38.89 8.22
N GLY A 460 11.04 37.56 8.10
CA GLY A 460 10.78 36.60 9.16
C GLY A 460 9.33 36.12 9.26
N THR A 461 8.42 36.62 8.42
CA THR A 461 7.02 36.16 8.41
C THR A 461 6.91 34.76 7.84
N VAL A 462 6.20 33.86 8.53
CA VAL A 462 5.90 32.50 8.08
C VAL A 462 4.49 32.44 7.49
N ALA A 463 4.34 31.76 6.37
CA ALA A 463 3.05 31.47 5.74
C ALA A 463 3.07 30.06 5.11
N GLU A 464 1.90 29.57 4.73
CA GLU A 464 1.73 28.20 4.25
C GLU A 464 0.83 28.15 3.01
N VAL A 465 1.02 27.12 2.19
CA VAL A 465 0.11 26.72 1.10
C VAL A 465 -0.32 25.28 1.33
N SER A 466 -1.63 25.05 1.38
CA SER A 466 -2.20 23.71 1.45
C SER A 466 -1.92 22.95 0.16
N ILE A 467 -1.48 21.71 0.30
CA ILE A 467 -1.25 20.81 -0.83
C ILE A 467 -2.49 19.90 -0.94
N PRO A 468 -3.08 19.71 -2.14
CA PRO A 468 -4.32 18.94 -2.25
C PRO A 468 -4.15 17.48 -1.82
N ASP A 469 -5.14 16.95 -1.09
CA ASP A 469 -5.14 15.58 -0.53
C ASP A 469 -4.89 14.49 -1.58
N SER A 470 -5.22 14.73 -2.86
CA SER A 470 -4.98 13.80 -3.96
C SER A 470 -3.51 13.51 -4.26
N TYR A 471 -2.57 14.26 -3.69
CA TYR A 471 -1.14 14.14 -3.96
C TYR A 471 -0.36 13.34 -2.91
N TYR A 472 -1.00 12.95 -1.81
CA TYR A 472 -0.40 12.09 -0.80
C TYR A 472 -1.23 10.86 -0.57
N TYR A 473 -0.56 9.71 -0.45
CA TYR A 473 -1.06 8.69 0.48
C TYR A 473 -1.02 9.35 1.85
N VAL A 474 -2.13 9.95 2.28
CA VAL A 474 -2.28 10.36 3.67
C VAL A 474 -2.08 9.07 4.44
N ASN A 475 -0.91 8.91 5.08
CA ASN A 475 -0.71 7.84 6.04
C ASN A 475 -1.88 7.98 7.01
N ALA A 476 -2.82 7.04 6.98
CA ALA A 476 -4.11 7.22 7.63
C ALA A 476 -3.90 7.53 9.12
N GLY A 477 -2.81 7.05 9.72
CA GLY A 477 -2.41 7.33 11.09
C GLY A 477 -1.66 8.64 11.35
N ALA A 478 -1.27 9.42 10.34
CA ALA A 478 -0.44 10.62 10.54
C ALA A 478 -1.08 11.62 11.50
N LYS A 479 -2.40 11.81 11.41
CA LYS A 479 -3.16 12.66 12.33
C LYS A 479 -3.20 12.14 13.76
N LEU A 480 -3.08 10.83 13.94
CA LEU A 480 -2.99 10.17 15.25
C LEU A 480 -1.54 10.08 15.76
N GLY A 481 -0.56 10.51 14.97
CA GLY A 481 0.87 10.36 15.29
C GLY A 481 1.32 8.89 15.28
N ILE A 482 0.68 8.06 14.47
CA ILE A 482 1.02 6.65 14.29
C ILE A 482 1.38 6.38 12.82
N THR A 483 2.24 5.40 12.58
CA THR A 483 2.50 4.88 11.24
C THR A 483 1.55 3.72 10.98
N VAL A 484 0.76 3.80 9.91
CA VAL A 484 -0.06 2.69 9.42
C VAL A 484 0.36 2.33 8.01
N SER A 485 0.54 1.05 7.76
CA SER A 485 0.63 0.49 6.42
C SER A 485 0.26 -0.99 6.47
N ASN A 486 0.46 -1.70 5.36
CA ASN A 486 0.15 -3.10 5.24
C ASN A 486 1.32 -3.87 4.63
N PHE A 487 1.32 -5.16 4.94
CA PHE A 487 2.14 -6.15 4.27
C PHE A 487 1.28 -6.90 3.25
N TYR A 488 1.93 -7.36 2.18
CA TYR A 488 1.32 -8.15 1.11
C TYR A 488 2.14 -9.43 0.93
N ILE A 489 1.49 -10.60 0.95
CA ILE A 489 2.13 -11.89 0.65
C ILE A 489 1.20 -12.72 -0.26
N HIS A 490 1.61 -12.94 -1.51
CA HIS A 490 0.80 -13.60 -2.53
C HIS A 490 0.58 -15.09 -2.27
N GLU A 491 1.58 -15.76 -1.68
CA GLU A 491 1.63 -17.21 -1.52
C GLU A 491 0.60 -17.74 -0.51
N TYR A 492 0.11 -16.89 0.39
CA TYR A 492 -0.89 -17.29 1.39
C TYR A 492 -2.31 -17.46 0.83
N GLN A 493 -2.60 -17.03 -0.41
CA GLN A 493 -3.93 -17.22 -1.03
C GLN A 493 -4.38 -18.71 -1.01
N TYR A 494 -3.44 -19.65 -1.13
CA TYR A 494 -3.73 -21.08 -1.15
C TYR A 494 -4.07 -21.67 0.23
N ARG A 495 -3.95 -20.88 1.29
CA ARG A 495 -4.23 -21.28 2.68
C ARG A 495 -5.62 -20.86 3.16
N GLY A 496 -6.54 -20.60 2.24
CA GLY A 496 -7.94 -20.30 2.54
C GLY A 496 -8.24 -18.81 2.73
N ILE A 497 -7.34 -17.93 2.28
CA ILE A 497 -7.61 -16.49 2.19
C ILE A 497 -8.28 -16.26 0.83
N SER A 498 -9.48 -15.65 0.85
CA SER A 498 -10.31 -15.47 -0.35
C SER A 498 -9.80 -14.41 -1.33
N GLU A 499 -8.77 -13.66 -0.93
CA GLU A 499 -8.18 -12.58 -1.72
C GLU A 499 -6.96 -13.06 -2.50
N ASN A 500 -6.66 -12.40 -3.62
CA ASN A 500 -5.51 -12.72 -4.47
C ASN A 500 -4.17 -12.66 -3.71
N ASP A 501 -4.10 -11.84 -2.67
CA ASP A 501 -2.95 -11.64 -1.79
C ASP A 501 -3.41 -11.65 -0.33
N ALA A 502 -2.57 -12.14 0.59
CA ALA A 502 -2.78 -11.88 2.01
C ALA A 502 -2.36 -10.46 2.34
N VAL A 503 -3.33 -9.60 2.66
CA VAL A 503 -3.10 -8.21 3.07
C VAL A 503 -3.40 -8.06 4.54
N PHE A 504 -2.45 -7.53 5.30
CA PHE A 504 -2.64 -7.29 6.73
C PHE A 504 -1.91 -6.05 7.21
N ASP A 505 -2.57 -5.33 8.12
CA ASP A 505 -2.09 -4.04 8.61
C ASP A 505 -1.04 -4.21 9.71
N TYR A 506 -0.13 -3.26 9.77
CA TYR A 506 0.69 -3.00 10.94
C TYR A 506 0.58 -1.55 11.38
N TYR A 507 0.81 -1.34 12.67
CA TYR A 507 0.70 -0.06 13.35
C TYR A 507 1.95 0.17 14.18
N ILE A 508 2.63 1.31 14.02
CA ILE A 508 3.71 1.73 14.90
C ILE A 508 3.25 2.99 15.62
N ASP A 509 3.12 2.91 16.94
CA ASP A 509 2.67 4.04 17.74
C ASP A 509 3.79 5.06 18.02
N LYS A 510 3.41 6.19 18.63
CA LYS A 510 4.34 7.27 19.03
C LYS A 510 5.47 6.83 19.97
N ASN A 511 5.30 5.71 20.66
CA ASN A 511 6.31 5.12 21.54
C ASN A 511 7.14 4.06 20.81
N LYS A 512 7.07 4.00 19.48
CA LYS A 512 7.78 3.03 18.63
C LYS A 512 7.37 1.59 18.96
N THR A 513 6.13 1.36 19.39
CA THR A 513 5.60 0.01 19.60
C THR A 513 4.84 -0.43 18.36
N LEU A 514 5.34 -1.47 17.71
CA LEU A 514 4.68 -2.16 16.61
C LEU A 514 3.55 -3.05 17.13
N ARG A 515 2.43 -3.06 16.40
CA ARG A 515 1.35 -4.03 16.53
C ARG A 515 0.94 -4.50 15.15
N MET A 516 0.67 -5.79 15.03
CA MET A 516 0.31 -6.43 13.77
C MET A 516 -0.72 -7.50 14.04
N VAL A 517 -1.73 -7.59 13.17
CA VAL A 517 -2.77 -8.61 13.23
C VAL A 517 -2.69 -9.44 11.95
N PHE A 518 -2.57 -10.75 12.07
CA PHE A 518 -2.50 -11.67 10.94
C PHE A 518 -3.28 -12.96 11.25
N LEU A 519 -4.28 -13.27 10.41
CA LEU A 519 -5.15 -14.46 10.56
C LEU A 519 -5.70 -14.63 11.98
N ASP A 520 -6.32 -13.58 12.52
CA ASP A 520 -6.89 -13.49 13.88
C ASP A 520 -5.89 -13.63 15.04
N ASP A 521 -4.60 -13.78 14.75
CA ASP A 521 -3.53 -13.67 15.74
C ASP A 521 -2.91 -12.29 15.71
N TRP A 522 -2.27 -11.90 16.81
CA TRP A 522 -1.60 -10.63 16.89
C TRP A 522 -0.25 -10.75 17.58
N CYS A 523 0.67 -9.88 17.19
CA CYS A 523 1.96 -9.75 17.85
C CYS A 523 2.32 -8.28 18.03
N SER A 524 3.19 -8.02 18.98
CA SER A 524 3.66 -6.68 19.26
C SER A 524 5.12 -6.67 19.67
N LEU A 525 5.80 -5.57 19.36
CA LEU A 525 7.24 -5.41 19.54
C LEU A 525 7.56 -3.94 19.89
N THR A 526 8.27 -3.71 20.98
CA THR A 526 8.74 -2.36 21.35
C THR A 526 9.86 -1.86 20.44
N ASN A 527 10.21 -0.57 20.50
CA ASN A 527 11.43 -0.01 19.89
C ASN A 527 11.60 -0.33 18.38
N VAL A 528 10.52 -0.28 17.62
CA VAL A 528 10.50 -0.44 16.16
C VAL A 528 10.52 0.93 15.50
N GLU A 529 11.56 1.19 14.72
CA GLU A 529 11.71 2.45 13.97
C GLU A 529 10.82 2.46 12.73
N SER A 530 10.84 1.37 11.96
CA SER A 530 10.03 1.19 10.76
C SER A 530 9.86 -0.29 10.39
N ALA A 531 8.81 -0.59 9.63
CA ALA A 531 8.74 -1.87 8.92
C ALA A 531 9.59 -1.82 7.65
N ILE A 532 10.20 -2.95 7.31
CA ILE A 532 11.04 -3.13 6.13
C ILE A 532 10.19 -3.72 4.99
N GLY A 533 9.52 -4.85 5.26
CA GLY A 533 8.68 -5.52 4.29
C GLY A 533 8.35 -6.96 4.70
N ALA A 534 7.71 -7.70 3.80
CA ALA A 534 7.34 -9.10 3.98
C ALA A 534 7.89 -9.97 2.85
N THR A 535 8.25 -11.21 3.16
CA THR A 535 8.66 -12.23 2.17
C THR A 535 8.01 -13.57 2.47
N TYR A 536 7.95 -14.45 1.47
CA TYR A 536 7.58 -15.85 1.62
C TYR A 536 8.75 -16.73 1.19
N ASP A 537 9.16 -17.66 2.05
CA ASP A 537 10.16 -18.66 1.70
C ASP A 537 9.45 -19.94 1.26
N THR A 538 9.56 -20.26 -0.04
CA THR A 538 8.91 -21.45 -0.63
C THR A 538 9.52 -22.76 -0.14
N ASN A 539 10.78 -22.76 0.29
CA ASN A 539 11.45 -23.95 0.83
C ASN A 539 11.03 -24.24 2.27
N LEU A 540 10.81 -23.18 3.06
CA LEU A 540 10.31 -23.29 4.43
C LEU A 540 8.79 -23.37 4.49
N ASP A 541 8.11 -23.04 3.40
CA ASP A 541 6.65 -22.90 3.33
C ASP A 541 6.13 -21.96 4.41
N GLY A 542 6.71 -20.76 4.49
CA GLY A 542 6.35 -19.81 5.54
C GLY A 542 6.64 -18.34 5.24
N GLY A 543 5.87 -17.48 5.89
CA GLY A 543 5.91 -16.03 5.74
C GLY A 543 6.71 -15.33 6.82
N PHE A 544 7.40 -14.27 6.42
CA PHE A 544 8.28 -13.50 7.27
C PHE A 544 8.05 -12.01 7.08
N VAL A 545 8.07 -11.26 8.17
CA VAL A 545 8.04 -9.79 8.15
C VAL A 545 9.26 -9.24 8.87
N TYR A 546 9.83 -8.15 8.35
CA TYR A 546 11.11 -7.59 8.79
C TYR A 546 10.93 -6.16 9.27
N PHE A 547 11.70 -5.78 10.29
CA PHE A 547 11.57 -4.49 10.98
C PHE A 547 12.94 -3.92 11.32
N LEU A 548 13.10 -2.61 11.14
CA LEU A 548 14.23 -1.85 11.67
C LEU A 548 13.90 -1.44 13.11
N ARG A 549 14.80 -1.71 14.04
CA ARG A 549 14.69 -1.30 15.44
C ARG A 549 15.34 0.06 15.67
N THR A 550 15.00 0.71 16.78
CA THR A 550 15.56 2.02 17.17
C THR A 550 17.06 1.97 17.51
N ASP A 551 17.63 0.79 17.73
CA ASP A 551 19.07 0.59 17.88
C ASP A 551 19.78 0.32 16.54
N GLY A 552 19.03 0.31 15.43
CA GLY A 552 19.52 -0.03 14.09
C GLY A 552 19.53 -1.53 13.79
N SER A 553 19.25 -2.43 14.74
CA SER A 553 19.20 -3.86 14.45
C SER A 553 17.99 -4.22 13.57
N ILE A 554 18.13 -5.27 12.75
CA ILE A 554 17.03 -5.77 11.93
C ILE A 554 16.46 -7.02 12.57
N TRP A 555 15.16 -6.97 12.85
CA TRP A 555 14.39 -8.03 13.47
C TRP A 555 13.40 -8.60 12.48
N ARG A 556 12.97 -9.84 12.74
CA ARG A 556 11.99 -10.52 11.92
C ARG A 556 10.99 -11.27 12.78
N TYR A 557 9.76 -11.35 12.30
CA TYR A 557 8.74 -12.24 12.82
C TYR A 557 8.43 -13.34 11.81
N ASP A 558 8.45 -14.58 12.27
CA ASP A 558 7.97 -15.75 11.54
C ASP A 558 6.46 -15.89 11.77
N LEU A 559 5.67 -15.66 10.72
CA LEU A 559 4.20 -15.62 10.79
C LEU A 559 3.60 -16.98 11.16
N ASP A 560 4.23 -18.06 10.72
CA ASP A 560 3.76 -19.43 10.94
C ASP A 560 4.24 -20.00 12.29
N ALA A 561 5.52 -19.81 12.61
CA ALA A 561 6.08 -20.28 13.87
C ALA A 561 5.73 -19.36 15.06
N LYS A 562 5.22 -18.16 14.78
CA LYS A 562 4.79 -17.13 15.74
C LYS A 562 5.93 -16.72 16.67
N LYS A 563 7.09 -16.44 16.08
CA LYS A 563 8.33 -16.21 16.82
C LYS A 563 9.12 -15.04 16.25
N TRP A 564 9.64 -14.24 17.17
CA TRP A 564 10.65 -13.23 16.90
C TRP A 564 12.03 -13.89 16.76
N ASP A 565 12.78 -13.39 15.79
CA ASP A 565 14.15 -13.79 15.54
C ASP A 565 14.97 -12.56 15.12
N VAL A 566 16.29 -12.64 15.32
CA VAL A 566 17.22 -11.57 14.95
C VAL A 566 18.02 -12.07 13.75
N PRO A 567 17.54 -11.86 12.51
CA PRO A 567 18.18 -12.40 11.32
C PRO A 567 19.51 -11.70 11.00
N LEU A 568 19.72 -10.46 11.49
CA LEU A 568 20.96 -9.73 11.30
C LEU A 568 21.29 -8.86 12.54
N GLU A 569 22.29 -9.28 13.31
CA GLU A 569 22.98 -8.40 14.25
C GLU A 569 24.09 -7.67 13.51
N GLY A 570 24.08 -6.33 13.50
CA GLY A 570 25.07 -5.55 12.76
C GLY A 570 26.48 -5.81 13.28
N THR A 571 27.31 -6.60 12.59
CA THR A 571 28.72 -6.79 12.95
C THR A 571 29.57 -5.62 12.48
N LEU A 572 29.34 -4.42 13.00
CA LEU A 572 30.26 -3.31 12.88
C LEU A 572 30.29 -2.52 14.19
N THR A 573 31.34 -2.73 15.00
CA THR A 573 31.85 -1.65 15.84
C THR A 573 32.47 -0.62 14.91
N ILE A 574 31.66 0.35 14.47
CA ILE A 574 32.17 1.55 13.80
C ILE A 574 32.67 2.47 14.92
N GLU A 575 33.98 2.72 14.97
CA GLU A 575 34.44 4.00 15.49
C GLU A 575 33.85 5.05 14.54
N SER A 576 32.78 5.71 14.99
CA SER A 576 32.04 6.68 14.22
C SER A 576 32.99 7.63 13.49
N LYS A 577 32.85 7.69 12.16
CA LYS A 577 33.68 8.52 11.28
C LYS A 577 33.05 9.90 11.05
N TYR A 578 32.13 10.34 11.91
CA TYR A 578 31.72 11.74 11.90
C TYR A 578 32.89 12.61 12.38
N VAL A 579 33.02 13.81 11.79
CA VAL A 579 33.92 14.83 12.32
C VAL A 579 33.33 15.26 13.67
N LYS A 580 34.11 15.11 14.75
CA LYS A 580 33.62 15.44 16.09
C LYS A 580 33.23 16.92 16.14
N GLY A 581 31.98 17.19 16.52
CA GLY A 581 31.43 18.53 16.58
C GLY A 581 30.86 19.06 15.25
N ASP A 582 30.87 18.30 14.16
CA ASP A 582 30.16 18.65 12.92
C ASP A 582 28.67 18.30 13.08
N VAL A 583 27.88 19.24 13.60
CA VAL A 583 26.46 19.02 13.91
C VAL A 583 25.53 19.31 12.74
N ASP A 584 26.02 20.05 11.74
CA ASP A 584 25.27 20.38 10.52
C ASP A 584 25.54 19.43 9.33
N ALA A 585 26.42 18.44 9.53
CA ALA A 585 26.78 17.38 8.59
C ALA A 585 27.47 17.90 7.32
N ASP A 586 28.11 19.07 7.38
CA ASP A 586 28.82 19.64 6.24
C ASP A 586 30.22 19.00 6.01
N GLY A 587 30.65 18.15 6.94
CA GLY A 587 31.91 17.41 6.89
C GLY A 587 33.07 18.12 7.58
N GLU A 588 32.86 19.28 8.22
CA GLU A 588 33.86 20.04 8.96
C GLU A 588 33.32 20.52 10.32
N LEU A 589 34.20 20.74 11.31
CA LEU A 589 33.80 21.42 12.55
C LEU A 589 34.10 22.92 12.39
N THR A 590 33.06 23.74 12.31
CA THR A 590 33.15 25.18 12.11
C THR A 590 32.49 25.98 13.26
N VAL A 591 32.55 27.31 13.17
CA VAL A 591 31.83 28.19 14.10
C VAL A 591 30.31 28.05 13.90
N SER A 592 29.84 27.67 12.71
CA SER A 592 28.42 27.47 12.41
C SER A 592 27.84 26.34 13.25
N ASP A 593 28.57 25.24 13.39
CA ASP A 593 28.22 24.09 14.23
C ASP A 593 28.01 24.46 15.69
N ILE A 594 28.95 25.22 16.24
CA ILE A 594 28.89 25.70 17.63
C ILE A 594 27.65 26.57 17.83
N VAL A 595 27.35 27.47 16.89
CA VAL A 595 26.16 28.32 16.94
C VAL A 595 24.88 27.50 16.83
N LEU A 596 24.86 26.46 16.00
CA LEU A 596 23.72 25.57 15.81
C LEU A 596 23.45 24.76 17.09
N ALA A 597 24.49 24.19 17.70
CA ALA A 597 24.41 23.47 18.96
C ALA A 597 23.99 24.38 20.13
N GLU A 598 24.51 25.61 20.22
CA GLU A 598 24.08 26.59 21.25
C GLU A 598 22.59 26.97 21.10
N ARG A 599 22.08 27.07 19.86
CA ARG A 599 20.64 27.32 19.60
C ARG A 599 19.77 26.13 20.01
N PHE A 600 20.24 24.91 19.74
CA PHE A 600 19.60 23.68 20.17
C PHE A 600 19.49 23.61 21.70
N ILE A 601 20.60 23.87 22.42
CA ILE A 601 20.63 23.93 23.89
C ILE A 601 19.68 25.02 24.44
N ALA A 602 19.57 26.15 23.75
CA ALA A 602 18.68 27.25 24.14
C ALA A 602 17.19 26.95 23.90
N GLY A 603 16.81 25.74 23.47
CA GLY A 603 15.43 25.34 23.22
C GLY A 603 14.80 26.08 22.04
N ARG A 604 15.61 26.68 21.16
CA ARG A 604 15.11 27.21 19.88
C ARG A 604 14.95 26.00 18.98
N ASN A 605 13.74 25.79 18.46
CA ASN A 605 13.35 24.63 17.66
C ASN A 605 14.23 24.50 16.39
N VAL A 606 15.42 23.92 16.56
CA VAL A 606 16.50 23.85 15.57
C VAL A 606 16.89 22.38 15.45
N TYR A 607 16.95 21.89 14.22
CA TYR A 607 17.36 20.53 13.90
C TYR A 607 18.88 20.44 13.81
N LEU A 608 19.46 19.36 14.34
CA LEU A 608 20.89 19.02 14.20
C LEU A 608 21.00 17.81 13.27
N PRO A 609 21.35 18.00 11.98
CA PRO A 609 21.51 16.92 11.01
C PRO A 609 22.41 15.79 11.47
N ASN A 610 23.49 16.10 12.19
CA ASN A 610 24.42 15.12 12.76
C ASN A 610 24.51 15.29 14.28
N ARG A 611 23.41 14.96 14.95
CA ARG A 611 23.26 15.13 16.40
C ARG A 611 24.33 14.37 17.21
N GLU A 612 24.74 13.18 16.76
CA GLU A 612 25.74 12.37 17.47
C GLU A 612 27.13 13.00 17.48
N ALA A 613 27.49 13.74 16.43
CA ALA A 613 28.73 14.51 16.42
C ALA A 613 28.76 15.62 17.46
N GLY A 614 27.59 16.12 17.86
CA GLY A 614 27.42 17.14 18.89
C GLY A 614 27.64 16.64 20.31
N ASP A 615 27.47 15.33 20.59
CA ASP A 615 27.80 14.70 21.88
C ASP A 615 29.28 14.29 21.90
N ILE A 616 30.14 15.30 21.82
CA ILE A 616 31.59 15.11 21.79
C ILE A 616 32.12 14.56 23.13
N TYR A 617 31.40 14.80 24.23
CA TYR A 617 31.73 14.30 25.57
C TYR A 617 31.27 12.86 25.83
N LYS A 618 30.37 12.33 24.98
CA LYS A 618 29.84 10.96 25.00
C LYS A 618 29.03 10.63 26.26
N ASP A 619 28.17 11.54 26.69
CA ASP A 619 27.27 11.33 27.83
C ASP A 619 25.78 11.25 27.45
N ASN A 620 25.50 11.09 26.16
CA ASN A 620 24.19 11.06 25.51
C ASN A 620 23.40 12.38 25.66
N LYS A 621 24.11 13.49 25.86
CA LYS A 621 23.53 14.84 25.88
C LYS A 621 24.34 15.74 24.95
N ILE A 622 23.68 16.82 24.53
CA ILE A 622 24.37 17.96 23.93
C ILE A 622 24.11 19.10 24.88
N ASP A 623 25.14 19.46 25.64
CA ASP A 623 25.06 20.53 26.63
C ASP A 623 26.29 21.44 26.58
N GLN A 624 26.41 22.30 27.61
CA GLN A 624 27.48 23.29 27.65
C GLN A 624 28.88 22.64 27.69
N ILE A 625 29.01 21.41 28.18
CA ILE A 625 30.25 20.65 28.21
C ILE A 625 30.69 20.32 26.78
N ASP A 626 29.77 19.90 25.93
CA ASP A 626 30.06 19.60 24.52
C ASP A 626 30.50 20.84 23.76
N ILE A 627 29.85 21.98 23.98
CA ILE A 627 30.23 23.27 23.39
C ILE A 627 31.67 23.65 23.75
N GLU A 628 32.09 23.45 25.00
CA GLU A 628 33.46 23.72 25.44
C GLU A 628 34.46 22.80 24.71
N PHE A 629 34.12 21.55 24.46
CA PHE A 629 34.96 20.61 23.72
C PHE A 629 35.01 20.94 22.22
N MET A 630 33.88 21.30 21.59
CA MET A 630 33.84 21.77 20.20
C MET A 630 34.73 23.00 20.01
N LYS A 631 34.65 24.01 20.89
CA LYS A 631 35.52 25.19 20.86
C LYS A 631 37.00 24.82 20.98
N LYS A 632 37.32 23.80 21.78
CA LYS A 632 38.69 23.32 21.99
C LYS A 632 39.25 22.57 20.79
N GLU A 633 38.42 21.78 20.11
CA GLU A 633 38.81 21.11 18.86
C GLU A 633 38.98 22.12 17.72
N LEU A 634 38.13 23.14 17.62
CA LEU A 634 38.24 24.20 16.62
C LEU A 634 39.57 24.97 16.74
N LEU A 635 40.02 25.25 17.98
CA LEU A 635 41.30 25.90 18.26
C LEU A 635 42.54 25.03 17.96
N LYS A 636 42.38 23.70 17.83
CA LYS A 636 43.48 22.80 17.44
C LYS A 636 43.66 22.73 15.93
N ALA A 637 42.63 23.02 15.14
CA ALA A 637 42.68 23.01 13.68
C ALA A 637 43.47 24.23 13.11
N ASP A 638 43.62 25.30 13.89
CA ASP A 638 44.35 26.53 13.54
C ASP A 638 45.86 26.53 13.93
N GLN A 639 46.41 25.40 14.40
CA GLN A 639 47.84 25.19 14.72
C GLN A 639 48.48 24.17 13.79
#